data_AF-A0A960DCT1-F1
#
_entry.id   AF-A0A960DCT1-F1
#
_cell.length_a   1.000
_cell.length_b   1.000
_cell.length_c   1.000
_cell.angle_alpha   90.00
_cell.angle_beta   90.00
_cell.angle_gamma   90.00
#
_symmetry.space_group_name_H-M   'P 1'
#
loop_
_entity.id
_entity.type
_entity.pdbx_description
1 polymer ?
#
loop_
_entity_poly.entity_id
_entity_poly.type
_entity_poly.pdbx_seq_one_letter_code
_entity_poly.pdbx_strand_id
1 'polypeptide(L)'
;IDAEYDGSIETRYSSRLELEDAVKAADLVIGAVLVPGAKAPKLVTNSTVAQMRSGAVLVDVAIDQGGCFEDSRPTTHDDPTFAVHDTIFYCVANMPGAVPRTSTFALTNATAPYVFELADKGWKAACRADAALAKGLSTHDGALLSEQVASDLDLPFTDCATVLD
;
A
#
# COMPACT_ATOMS: atom_id res chain seq x y z
N ILE A 1 9.88 -19.03 5.48
CA ILE A 1 8.72 -18.67 6.32
C ILE A 1 8.42 -19.79 7.32
N ASP A 2 7.64 -20.81 7.03
CA ASP A 2 7.29 -21.82 8.07
C ASP A 2 8.52 -22.45 8.76
N ALA A 3 9.51 -22.90 7.97
CA ALA A 3 10.80 -23.41 8.46
C ALA A 3 11.72 -22.35 9.11
N GLU A 4 11.49 -21.07 8.87
CA GLU A 4 12.30 -19.96 9.41
C GLU A 4 11.75 -19.47 10.77
N TYR A 5 10.49 -19.75 11.04
CA TYR A 5 9.78 -19.37 12.26
C TYR A 5 9.36 -20.59 13.09
N ASP A 6 10.02 -21.74 12.89
CA ASP A 6 9.85 -22.98 13.66
C ASP A 6 8.38 -23.43 13.82
N GLY A 7 7.57 -23.32 12.77
CA GLY A 7 6.16 -23.76 12.82
C GLY A 7 5.18 -22.77 13.48
N SER A 8 5.65 -21.60 13.91
CA SER A 8 4.77 -20.57 14.51
C SER A 8 3.95 -19.79 13.48
N ILE A 9 4.25 -19.96 12.19
CA ILE A 9 3.53 -19.33 11.08
C ILE A 9 2.97 -20.41 10.16
N GLU A 10 1.65 -20.56 10.18
CA GLU A 10 0.94 -21.40 9.21
C GLU A 10 0.72 -20.62 7.91
N THR A 11 1.25 -21.12 6.80
CA THR A 11 1.01 -20.54 5.46
C THR A 11 -0.08 -21.31 4.73
N ARG A 12 -1.04 -20.61 4.14
CA ARG A 12 -2.11 -21.20 3.32
C ARG A 12 -2.15 -20.59 1.93
N TYR A 13 -2.70 -21.33 0.98
CA TYR A 13 -3.03 -20.78 -0.34
C TYR A 13 -4.18 -19.79 -0.20
N SER A 14 -4.02 -18.58 -0.73
CA SER A 14 -5.03 -17.51 -0.67
C SER A 14 -6.16 -17.72 -1.70
N SER A 15 -6.83 -18.86 -1.63
CA SER A 15 -8.09 -19.09 -2.34
C SER A 15 -9.24 -18.39 -1.62
N ARG A 16 -10.35 -18.12 -2.33
CA ARG A 16 -11.51 -17.43 -1.73
C ARG A 16 -12.03 -18.16 -0.48
N LEU A 17 -12.20 -19.48 -0.57
CA LEU A 17 -12.73 -20.28 0.54
C LEU A 17 -11.80 -20.25 1.75
N GLU A 18 -10.51 -20.51 1.55
CA GLU A 18 -9.52 -20.50 2.63
C GLU A 18 -9.40 -19.12 3.31
N LEU A 19 -9.45 -18.05 2.51
CA LEU A 19 -9.42 -16.69 3.05
C LEU A 19 -10.66 -16.41 3.91
N GLU A 20 -11.85 -16.73 3.41
CA GLU A 20 -13.10 -16.52 4.15
C GLU A 20 -13.12 -17.29 5.47
N ASP A 21 -12.71 -18.55 5.46
CA ASP A 21 -12.71 -19.39 6.67
C ASP A 21 -11.67 -18.92 7.69
N ALA A 22 -10.48 -18.54 7.23
CA ALA A 22 -9.44 -17.97 8.09
C ALA A 22 -9.90 -16.65 8.72
N VAL A 23 -10.51 -15.75 7.94
CA VAL A 23 -11.01 -14.45 8.43
C VAL A 23 -12.13 -14.62 9.46
N LYS A 24 -13.11 -15.49 9.21
CA LYS A 24 -14.22 -15.75 10.16
C LYS A 24 -13.73 -16.27 11.51
N ALA A 25 -12.66 -17.06 11.51
CA ALA A 25 -12.09 -17.66 12.72
C ALA A 25 -11.13 -16.73 13.48
N ALA A 26 -10.69 -15.62 12.87
CA ALA A 26 -9.65 -14.76 13.42
C ALA A 26 -10.18 -13.76 14.47
N ASP A 27 -9.37 -13.49 15.48
CA ASP A 27 -9.59 -12.40 16.43
C ASP A 27 -8.96 -11.07 15.93
N LEU A 28 -7.92 -11.18 15.10
CA LEU A 28 -7.24 -10.05 14.44
C LEU A 28 -6.91 -10.43 12.99
N VAL A 29 -7.27 -9.55 12.06
CA VAL A 29 -6.92 -9.66 10.63
C VAL A 29 -6.09 -8.44 10.23
N ILE A 30 -4.94 -8.66 9.60
CA ILE A 30 -4.09 -7.60 9.06
C ILE A 30 -4.09 -7.69 7.54
N GLY A 31 -4.69 -6.69 6.91
CA GLY A 31 -4.71 -6.53 5.46
C GLY A 31 -3.43 -5.88 4.96
N ALA A 32 -2.52 -6.69 4.40
CA ALA A 32 -1.20 -6.25 3.96
C ALA A 32 -0.95 -6.48 2.45
N VAL A 33 -2.02 -6.45 1.65
CA VAL A 33 -1.90 -6.66 0.20
C VAL A 33 -1.53 -5.36 -0.50
N LEU A 34 -0.51 -5.42 -1.34
CA LEU A 34 0.02 -4.29 -2.08
C LEU A 34 0.11 -4.65 -3.56
N VAL A 35 -0.49 -3.82 -4.43
CA VAL A 35 -0.29 -3.91 -5.88
C VAL A 35 0.44 -2.63 -6.30
N PRO A 36 1.72 -2.69 -6.71
CA PRO A 36 2.49 -1.50 -7.04
C PRO A 36 1.80 -0.63 -8.10
N GLY A 37 1.54 0.63 -7.75
CA GLY A 37 0.94 1.62 -8.65
C GLY A 37 -0.57 1.50 -8.87
N ALA A 38 -1.25 0.49 -8.32
CA ALA A 38 -2.67 0.26 -8.55
C ALA A 38 -3.47 0.26 -7.24
N LYS A 39 -4.80 0.37 -7.38
CA LYS A 39 -5.72 0.25 -6.24
C LYS A 39 -5.68 -1.14 -5.61
N ALA A 40 -5.72 -1.21 -4.28
CA ALA A 40 -5.77 -2.47 -3.57
C ALA A 40 -7.05 -3.27 -3.93
N PRO A 41 -6.95 -4.59 -4.20
CA PRO A 41 -8.11 -5.42 -4.47
C PRO A 41 -8.94 -5.60 -3.19
N LYS A 42 -10.28 -5.61 -3.32
CA LYS A 42 -11.20 -5.89 -2.21
C LYS A 42 -11.29 -7.41 -2.00
N LEU A 43 -10.59 -7.91 -0.99
CA LEU A 43 -10.46 -9.34 -0.71
C LEU A 43 -11.43 -9.82 0.37
N VAL A 44 -11.71 -8.99 1.37
CA VAL A 44 -12.65 -9.31 2.44
C VAL A 44 -13.91 -8.48 2.24
N THR A 45 -15.03 -9.16 2.03
CA THR A 45 -16.34 -8.53 1.81
C THR A 45 -17.02 -8.19 3.13
N ASN A 46 -17.95 -7.24 3.11
CA ASN A 46 -18.84 -6.90 4.23
C ASN A 46 -19.57 -8.17 4.73
N SER A 47 -19.98 -9.06 3.81
CA SER A 47 -20.66 -10.32 4.15
C SER A 47 -19.79 -11.31 4.93
N THR A 48 -18.47 -11.29 4.69
CA THR A 48 -17.49 -12.06 5.44
C THR A 48 -17.28 -11.46 6.83
N VAL A 49 -17.18 -10.13 6.92
CA VAL A 49 -17.00 -9.40 8.20
C VAL A 49 -18.19 -9.62 9.13
N ALA A 50 -19.41 -9.64 8.61
CA ALA A 50 -20.63 -9.90 9.40
C ALA A 50 -20.63 -11.28 10.10
N GLN A 51 -19.82 -12.23 9.63
CA GLN A 51 -19.69 -13.58 10.18
C GLN A 51 -18.48 -13.74 11.11
N MET A 52 -17.70 -12.66 11.32
CA MET A 52 -16.58 -12.69 12.25
C MET A 52 -17.05 -12.69 13.70
N ARG A 53 -16.13 -13.03 14.60
CA ARG A 53 -16.36 -12.95 16.04
C ARG A 53 -16.62 -11.51 16.47
N SER A 54 -17.58 -11.32 17.38
CA SER A 54 -17.82 -10.01 17.99
C SER A 54 -16.56 -9.53 18.72
N GLY A 55 -16.19 -8.28 18.47
CA GLY A 55 -14.97 -7.64 18.99
C GLY A 55 -13.70 -7.92 18.17
N ALA A 56 -13.77 -8.72 17.10
CA ALA A 56 -12.62 -8.93 16.23
C ALA A 56 -12.14 -7.61 15.59
N VAL A 57 -10.83 -7.52 15.35
CA VAL A 57 -10.19 -6.31 14.83
C VAL A 57 -9.65 -6.53 13.42
N LEU A 58 -9.88 -5.57 12.54
CA LEU A 58 -9.34 -5.56 11.19
C LEU A 58 -8.42 -4.34 11.01
N VAL A 59 -7.14 -4.57 10.75
CA VAL A 59 -6.14 -3.53 10.49
C VAL A 59 -5.85 -3.51 9.00
N ASP A 60 -6.25 -2.45 8.29
CA ASP A 60 -6.01 -2.32 6.85
C ASP A 60 -4.76 -1.46 6.59
N VAL A 61 -3.61 -2.11 6.41
CA VAL A 61 -2.35 -1.43 6.08
C VAL A 61 -2.35 -0.96 4.63
N ALA A 62 -3.17 -1.55 3.76
CA ALA A 62 -3.32 -1.16 2.37
C ALA A 62 -4.21 0.08 2.17
N ILE A 63 -4.60 0.76 3.25
CA ILE A 63 -5.51 1.91 3.21
C ILE A 63 -4.99 3.06 2.33
N ASP A 64 -3.67 3.24 2.28
CA ASP A 64 -3.03 4.27 1.44
C ASP A 64 -3.28 4.05 -0.08
N GLN A 65 -3.72 2.84 -0.48
CA GLN A 65 -4.13 2.49 -1.85
C GLN A 65 -5.63 2.15 -1.95
N GLY A 66 -6.44 2.64 -1.00
CA GLY A 66 -7.89 2.46 -0.95
C GLY A 66 -8.38 1.27 -0.12
N GLY A 67 -7.47 0.51 0.50
CA GLY A 67 -7.77 -0.58 1.43
C GLY A 67 -8.20 -1.88 0.77
N CYS A 68 -7.85 -3.01 1.39
CA CYS A 68 -8.16 -4.34 0.89
C CYS A 68 -9.46 -4.94 1.46
N PHE A 69 -10.09 -4.29 2.44
CA PHE A 69 -11.44 -4.65 2.90
C PHE A 69 -12.50 -3.75 2.25
N GLU A 70 -13.70 -4.29 2.02
CA GLU A 70 -14.76 -3.60 1.29
C GLU A 70 -15.18 -2.28 1.94
N ASP A 71 -15.42 -2.26 3.26
CA ASP A 71 -15.83 -1.08 4.03
C ASP A 71 -14.67 -0.25 4.61
N SER A 72 -13.43 -0.54 4.21
CA SER A 72 -12.30 0.27 4.63
C SER A 72 -12.47 1.71 4.15
N ARG A 73 -12.39 2.65 5.11
CA ARG A 73 -12.31 4.09 4.85
C ARG A 73 -11.15 4.67 5.67
N PRO A 74 -10.40 5.64 5.14
CA PRO A 74 -9.28 6.23 5.87
C PRO A 74 -9.72 6.82 7.20
N THR A 75 -8.99 6.50 8.26
CA THR A 75 -9.10 7.10 9.59
C THR A 75 -7.85 7.93 9.91
N THR A 76 -7.82 8.57 11.08
CA THR A 76 -6.70 9.41 11.51
C THR A 76 -6.14 8.90 12.83
N HIS A 77 -4.97 9.40 13.26
CA HIS A 77 -4.43 9.03 14.57
C HIS A 77 -5.32 9.48 15.74
N ASP A 78 -6.09 10.57 15.58
CA ASP A 78 -6.96 11.10 16.62
C ASP A 78 -8.27 10.31 16.75
N ASP A 79 -8.79 9.81 15.63
CA ASP A 79 -9.97 8.94 15.56
C ASP A 79 -9.64 7.71 14.69
N PRO A 80 -8.95 6.70 15.26
CA PRO A 80 -8.29 5.65 14.48
C PRO A 80 -9.19 4.48 14.11
N THR A 81 -10.32 4.30 14.80
CA THR A 81 -11.15 3.12 14.67
C THR A 81 -12.63 3.44 14.47
N PHE A 82 -13.34 2.52 13.82
CA PHE A 82 -14.80 2.58 13.68
C PHE A 82 -15.37 1.17 13.68
N ALA A 83 -16.66 1.05 14.03
CA ALA A 83 -17.35 -0.23 14.03
C ALA A 83 -17.87 -0.58 12.62
N VAL A 84 -17.79 -1.86 12.27
CA VAL A 84 -18.46 -2.47 11.11
C VAL A 84 -19.06 -3.80 11.59
N HIS A 85 -20.38 -3.90 11.57
CA HIS A 85 -21.11 -4.95 12.30
C HIS A 85 -20.66 -5.01 13.76
N ASP A 86 -20.33 -6.21 14.25
CA ASP A 86 -19.79 -6.43 15.59
C ASP A 86 -18.24 -6.40 15.63
N THR A 87 -17.57 -5.86 14.60
CA THR A 87 -16.10 -5.79 14.49
C THR A 87 -15.58 -4.36 14.55
N ILE A 88 -14.27 -4.22 14.75
CA ILE A 88 -13.58 -2.92 14.83
C ILE A 88 -12.58 -2.82 13.69
N PHE A 89 -12.69 -1.76 12.89
CA PHE A 89 -11.73 -1.45 11.82
C PHE A 89 -10.72 -0.43 12.31
N TYR A 90 -9.45 -0.63 11.94
CA TYR A 90 -8.35 0.34 12.07
C TYR A 90 -7.79 0.59 10.67
N CYS A 91 -7.93 1.82 10.18
CA CYS A 91 -7.60 2.19 8.81
C CYS A 91 -6.82 3.51 8.76
N VAL A 92 -5.89 3.71 9.70
CA VAL A 92 -5.12 4.96 9.77
C VAL A 92 -4.15 5.00 8.60
N ALA A 93 -4.30 6.00 7.73
CA ALA A 93 -3.35 6.29 6.67
C ALA A 93 -2.04 6.81 7.25
N ASN A 94 -0.92 6.63 6.53
CA ASN A 94 0.40 7.11 6.97
C ASN A 94 0.79 6.59 8.39
N MET A 95 0.57 5.30 8.68
CA MET A 95 0.99 4.67 9.94
C MET A 95 2.47 4.95 10.33
N PRO A 96 3.45 5.00 9.40
CA PRO A 96 4.83 5.32 9.74
C PRO A 96 5.02 6.71 10.37
N GLY A 97 4.06 7.62 10.17
CA GLY A 97 4.05 8.95 10.78
C GLY A 97 3.97 8.93 12.32
N ALA A 98 3.41 7.88 12.91
CA ALA A 98 3.35 7.72 14.38
C ALA A 98 4.72 7.44 15.03
N VAL A 99 5.70 6.99 14.24
CA VAL A 99 7.04 6.63 14.73
C VAL A 99 8.14 7.42 14.00
N PRO A 100 8.10 8.76 14.03
CA PRO A 100 8.85 9.62 13.12
C PRO A 100 10.36 9.46 13.25
N ARG A 101 10.88 9.16 14.46
CA ARG A 101 12.31 8.89 14.65
C ARG A 101 12.74 7.70 13.79
N THR A 102 12.04 6.58 13.90
CA THR A 102 12.40 5.34 13.19
C THR A 102 12.12 5.46 11.69
N SER A 103 10.92 5.96 11.32
CA SER A 103 10.51 6.05 9.91
C SER A 103 11.32 7.08 9.12
N THR A 104 11.72 8.20 9.73
CA THR A 104 12.61 9.17 9.08
C THR A 104 13.94 8.52 8.72
N PHE A 105 14.62 7.88 9.68
CA PHE A 105 15.89 7.21 9.38
C PHE A 105 15.75 6.12 8.32
N ALA A 106 14.69 5.31 8.40
CA ALA A 106 14.43 4.26 7.42
C ALA A 106 14.24 4.83 6.00
N LEU A 107 13.40 5.87 5.86
CA LEU A 107 13.12 6.51 4.58
C LEU A 107 14.37 7.22 4.03
N THR A 108 15.02 8.06 4.83
CA THR A 108 16.17 8.85 4.36
C THR A 108 17.35 7.97 3.97
N ASN A 109 17.59 6.85 4.66
CA ASN A 109 18.65 5.93 4.29
C ASN A 109 18.39 5.29 2.91
N ALA A 110 17.13 5.04 2.56
CA ALA A 110 16.76 4.51 1.24
C ALA A 110 16.78 5.60 0.15
N THR A 111 16.37 6.83 0.47
CA THR A 111 16.23 7.89 -0.54
C THR A 111 17.48 8.74 -0.75
N ALA A 112 18.40 8.80 0.22
CA ALA A 112 19.58 9.67 0.14
C ALA A 112 20.43 9.49 -1.15
N PRO A 113 20.70 8.26 -1.64
CA PRO A 113 21.44 8.09 -2.89
C PRO A 113 20.76 8.78 -4.09
N TYR A 114 19.45 8.64 -4.22
CA TYR A 114 18.67 9.27 -5.29
C TYR A 114 18.64 10.80 -5.16
N VAL A 115 18.57 11.31 -3.93
CA VAL A 115 18.59 12.76 -3.66
C VAL A 115 19.92 13.38 -4.11
N PHE A 116 21.06 12.73 -3.82
CA PHE A 116 22.37 13.23 -4.26
C PHE A 116 22.52 13.17 -5.78
N GLU A 117 22.10 12.08 -6.42
CA GLU A 117 22.09 11.93 -7.88
C GLU A 117 21.26 13.04 -8.57
N LEU A 118 20.07 13.33 -8.05
CA LEU A 118 19.23 14.42 -8.54
C LEU A 118 19.86 15.80 -8.32
N ALA A 119 20.49 16.03 -7.17
CA ALA A 119 21.12 17.30 -6.84
C ALA A 119 22.35 17.59 -7.72
N ASP A 120 23.18 16.58 -7.97
CA ASP A 120 24.43 16.72 -8.70
C ASP A 120 24.22 16.82 -10.22
N LYS A 121 23.25 16.05 -10.75
CA LYS A 121 23.08 15.88 -12.21
C LYS A 121 21.83 16.58 -12.76
N GLY A 122 20.89 16.94 -11.89
CA GLY A 122 19.53 17.31 -12.29
C GLY A 122 18.71 16.09 -12.74
N TRP A 123 17.38 16.26 -12.79
CA TRP A 123 16.47 15.12 -12.96
C TRP A 123 16.63 14.36 -14.28
N LYS A 124 16.84 15.05 -15.41
CA LYS A 124 16.98 14.39 -16.73
C LYS A 124 18.19 13.47 -16.78
N ALA A 125 19.36 13.99 -16.42
CA ALA A 125 20.60 13.21 -16.46
C ALA A 125 20.61 12.10 -15.38
N ALA A 126 20.06 12.36 -14.19
CA ALA A 126 19.92 11.35 -13.16
C ALA A 126 18.99 10.19 -13.61
N CYS A 127 17.83 10.49 -14.20
CA CYS A 127 16.90 9.46 -14.70
C CYS A 127 17.49 8.69 -15.90
N ARG A 128 18.27 9.33 -16.78
CA ARG A 128 18.99 8.62 -17.85
C ARG A 128 20.03 7.64 -17.30
N ALA A 129 20.68 8.00 -16.20
CA ALA A 129 21.71 7.19 -15.57
C ALA A 129 21.14 6.07 -14.70
N ASP A 130 19.96 6.27 -14.11
CA ASP A 130 19.31 5.33 -13.19
C ASP A 130 17.87 5.01 -13.65
N ALA A 131 17.71 3.79 -14.20
CA ALA A 131 16.42 3.30 -14.66
C ALA A 131 15.39 3.10 -13.52
N ALA A 132 15.83 2.87 -12.28
CA ALA A 132 14.92 2.79 -11.14
C ALA A 132 14.35 4.17 -10.81
N LEU A 133 15.20 5.21 -10.86
CA LEU A 133 14.77 6.59 -10.68
C LEU A 133 13.83 7.04 -11.82
N ALA A 134 14.12 6.67 -13.06
CA ALA A 134 13.27 6.98 -14.22
C ALA A 134 11.84 6.42 -14.09
N LYS A 135 11.68 5.23 -13.49
CA LYS A 135 10.35 4.64 -13.22
C LYS A 135 9.52 5.45 -12.21
N GLY A 136 10.17 6.30 -11.41
CA GLY A 136 9.49 7.22 -10.48
C GLY A 136 8.99 8.51 -11.14
N LEU A 137 9.34 8.79 -12.40
CA LEU A 137 8.86 9.98 -13.10
C LEU A 137 7.35 9.93 -13.27
N SER A 138 6.68 10.91 -12.68
CA SER A 138 5.22 11.00 -12.69
C SER A 138 4.71 12.13 -13.59
N THR A 139 5.33 13.32 -13.55
CA THR A 139 4.87 14.48 -14.31
C THR A 139 6.00 15.38 -14.78
N HIS A 140 5.88 15.97 -15.97
CA HIS A 140 6.76 17.05 -16.44
C HIS A 140 6.05 17.95 -17.44
N ASP A 141 6.12 19.28 -17.27
CA ASP A 141 5.58 20.28 -18.21
C ASP A 141 4.13 20.02 -18.65
N GLY A 142 3.28 19.63 -17.69
CA GLY A 142 1.88 19.28 -17.94
C GLY A 142 1.63 17.88 -18.50
N ALA A 143 2.67 17.12 -18.85
CA ALA A 143 2.57 15.72 -19.26
C ALA A 143 2.53 14.77 -18.05
N LEU A 144 1.67 13.75 -18.14
CA LEU A 144 1.59 12.62 -17.20
C LEU A 144 2.40 11.44 -17.74
N LEU A 145 3.37 10.97 -16.95
CA LEU A 145 4.41 10.01 -17.37
C LEU A 145 4.22 8.62 -16.75
N SER A 146 3.21 8.43 -15.91
CA SER A 146 2.85 7.14 -15.34
C SER A 146 1.66 6.55 -16.08
N GLU A 147 1.88 5.46 -16.81
CA GLU A 147 0.83 4.76 -17.58
C GLU A 147 -0.32 4.29 -16.68
N GLN A 148 0.00 3.70 -15.53
CA GLN A 148 -1.00 3.19 -14.59
C GLN A 148 -1.88 4.31 -14.04
N VAL A 149 -1.30 5.45 -13.63
CA VAL A 149 -2.06 6.60 -13.13
C VAL A 149 -2.93 7.21 -14.25
N ALA A 150 -2.41 7.27 -15.47
CA ALA A 150 -3.16 7.77 -16.63
C ALA A 150 -4.38 6.90 -16.92
N SER A 151 -4.21 5.57 -16.89
CA SER A 151 -5.32 4.61 -17.05
C SER A 151 -6.35 4.71 -15.92
N ASP A 152 -5.91 4.80 -14.67
CA ASP A 152 -6.80 4.83 -13.50
C ASP A 152 -7.62 6.13 -13.42
N LEU A 153 -7.12 7.24 -13.98
CA LEU A 153 -7.75 8.55 -13.97
C LEU A 153 -8.41 8.96 -15.30
N ASP A 154 -8.35 8.11 -16.33
CA ASP A 154 -8.83 8.39 -17.69
C ASP A 154 -8.18 9.67 -18.29
N LEU A 155 -6.86 9.77 -18.15
CA LEU A 155 -6.05 10.91 -18.61
C LEU A 155 -5.04 10.50 -19.70
N PRO A 156 -4.58 11.45 -20.55
CA PRO A 156 -3.55 11.16 -21.54
C PRO A 156 -2.20 10.76 -20.89
N PHE A 157 -1.63 9.67 -21.39
CA PHE A 157 -0.28 9.21 -21.04
C PHE A 157 0.76 9.70 -22.04
N THR A 158 1.94 10.09 -21.55
CA THR A 158 3.13 10.42 -22.35
C THR A 158 4.29 9.53 -21.93
N ASP A 159 4.93 8.85 -22.88
CA ASP A 159 6.08 7.99 -22.59
C ASP A 159 7.25 8.82 -22.03
N CYS A 160 7.81 8.37 -20.89
CA CYS A 160 8.93 9.03 -20.24
C CYS A 160 10.18 9.10 -21.11
N ALA A 161 10.36 8.19 -22.08
CA ALA A 161 11.47 8.24 -23.03
C ALA A 161 11.48 9.57 -23.81
N THR A 162 10.30 10.08 -24.20
CA THR A 162 10.18 11.31 -25.02
C THR A 162 10.63 12.59 -24.31
N VAL A 163 10.61 12.61 -22.97
CA VAL A 163 11.06 13.76 -22.17
C VAL A 163 12.49 13.59 -21.66
N LEU A 164 12.99 12.35 -21.72
CA LEU A 164 14.35 11.96 -21.39
C LEU A 164 15.27 11.97 -22.61
N ASP A 165 14.82 12.30 -23.82
CA ASP A 165 15.70 12.57 -24.96
C ASP A 165 16.45 13.91 -24.84
#